data_AF-U5YMT9-F1
#
_entry.id   AF-U5YMT9-F1
#
_cell.length_a   1.000
_cell.length_b   1.000
_cell.length_c   1.000
_cell.angle_alpha   90.00
_cell.angle_beta   90.00
_cell.angle_gamma   90.00
#
_symmetry.space_group_name_H-M   'P 1'
#
loop_
_entity.id
_entity.type
_entity.pdbx_description
1 polymer ?
#
loop_
_entity_poly.entity_id
_entity_poly.type
_entity_poly.pdbx_seq_one_letter_code
_entity_poly.pdbx_strand_id
1 'polypeptide(L)'
;MDGSVVDPYKLRHWLNARKVTPDLVGAHTAVSSAVLDEILRHRRTRLPARDAAELADFLNITVGQLGGDDDLPTVLHQTAEQLKATGRTVERGGIEFYNYYTLPAPLGWIAPVILDILCPHDRLPELNNGHLEPAITVNLGPGDINGRWGDELSDATWSVLRANGDPADSWIVGDSYVEPPYCPHTYSLASREPARILSYTTRSNLHRFTEGLNTWGEPAFARLTADLGEAPEGAALLTIELARRGFDARIAAEAAGVDPERVVAYLQGRASSLDPADITALSHCLGVDYRTLLPVHRSHDAVGKTYGSFDDSIAGIRRFRTYTVASMAASSQLPDLYGLFVLVDNRSPEFEPDLCEHGPTHYLVTEGSPLLHWTGSDGTSRYTELGVDDSLWVGACVTHGFSGQGALIKMSGGEGYSYLDRMEMTNTFHTDATLRRGRHDRIGWGDQEPAG
;
A
#
# COMPACT_ATOMS: atom_id res chain seq x y z
N MET A 1 -18.72 9.36 28.14
CA MET A 1 -17.67 10.34 27.80
C MET A 1 -17.92 10.69 26.35
N ASP A 2 -19.01 11.43 26.11
CA ASP A 2 -19.68 11.41 24.82
C ASP A 2 -19.38 12.71 24.08
N GLY A 3 -18.50 12.63 23.09
CA GLY A 3 -18.11 13.77 22.27
C GLY A 3 -17.21 13.35 21.13
N SER A 4 -17.25 14.11 20.04
CA SER A 4 -16.45 13.86 18.84
C SER A 4 -15.28 14.83 18.83
N VAL A 5 -14.07 14.31 18.60
CA VAL A 5 -12.91 15.15 18.33
C VAL A 5 -13.06 15.70 16.92
N VAL A 6 -13.07 17.02 16.76
CA VAL A 6 -13.16 17.69 15.47
C VAL A 6 -11.76 18.07 14.99
N ASP A 7 -11.46 17.70 13.75
CA ASP A 7 -10.24 18.03 13.05
C ASP A 7 -10.37 19.39 12.34
N PRO A 8 -9.46 20.35 12.60
CA PRO A 8 -9.51 21.69 12.03
C PRO A 8 -9.32 21.71 10.51
N TYR A 9 -8.50 20.80 9.96
CA TYR A 9 -8.33 20.67 8.52
C TYR A 9 -9.64 20.22 7.88
N LYS A 10 -10.29 19.16 8.42
CA LYS A 10 -11.56 18.67 7.89
C LYS A 10 -12.69 19.68 8.05
N LEU A 11 -12.78 20.34 9.21
CA LEU A 11 -13.76 21.41 9.44
C LEU A 11 -13.60 22.55 8.42
N ARG A 12 -12.36 23.04 8.24
CA ARG A 12 -12.06 24.12 7.29
C ARG A 12 -12.37 23.70 5.85
N HIS A 13 -12.02 22.47 5.48
CA HIS A 13 -12.36 21.89 4.19
C HIS A 13 -13.87 21.94 3.93
N TRP A 14 -14.69 21.46 4.87
CA TRP A 14 -16.14 21.41 4.68
C TRP A 14 -16.80 22.79 4.70
N LEU A 15 -16.36 23.71 5.56
CA LEU A 15 -16.79 25.12 5.52
C LEU A 15 -16.53 25.73 4.12
N ASN A 16 -15.32 25.53 3.59
CA ASN A 16 -14.93 26.03 2.27
C ASN A 16 -15.69 25.34 1.12
N ALA A 17 -15.94 24.04 1.23
CA ALA A 17 -16.70 23.26 0.24
C ALA A 17 -18.17 23.72 0.19
N ARG A 18 -18.74 24.09 1.33
CA ARG A 18 -20.14 24.59 1.44
C ARG A 18 -20.27 26.11 1.29
N LYS A 19 -19.15 26.85 1.18
CA LYS A 19 -19.11 28.33 1.12
C LYS A 19 -19.75 28.97 2.37
N VAL A 20 -19.50 28.37 3.52
CA VAL A 20 -20.07 28.74 4.82
C VAL A 20 -19.00 29.39 5.68
N THR A 21 -19.36 30.46 6.40
CA THR A 21 -18.51 31.10 7.42
C THR A 21 -18.84 30.58 8.83
N PRO A 22 -17.91 30.67 9.80
CA PRO A 22 -18.21 30.35 11.20
C PRO A 22 -19.43 31.10 11.77
N ASP A 23 -19.62 32.36 11.41
CA ASP A 23 -20.78 33.15 11.83
C ASP A 23 -22.10 32.59 11.30
N LEU A 24 -22.11 32.08 10.06
CA LEU A 24 -23.30 31.49 9.49
C LEU A 24 -23.68 30.19 10.21
N VAL A 25 -22.70 29.37 10.60
CA VAL A 25 -22.93 28.18 11.42
C VAL A 25 -23.45 28.56 12.80
N GLY A 26 -22.83 29.54 13.46
CA GLY A 26 -23.24 30.01 14.79
C GLY A 26 -24.64 30.63 14.82
N ALA A 27 -25.14 31.14 13.69
CA ALA A 27 -26.51 31.63 13.57
C ALA A 27 -27.56 30.52 13.40
N HIS A 28 -27.15 29.29 13.03
CA HIS A 28 -28.07 28.21 12.65
C HIS A 28 -27.90 26.92 13.46
N THR A 29 -26.89 26.85 14.33
CA THR A 29 -26.57 25.67 15.15
C THR A 29 -26.28 26.09 16.58
N ALA A 30 -26.24 25.14 17.53
CA ALA A 30 -25.78 25.42 18.89
C ALA A 30 -24.27 25.73 18.98
N VAL A 31 -23.49 25.48 17.92
CA VAL A 31 -22.03 25.69 17.92
C VAL A 31 -21.72 27.14 17.56
N SER A 32 -21.33 27.94 18.55
CA SER A 32 -21.05 29.36 18.34
C SER A 32 -19.86 29.60 17.41
N SER A 33 -19.83 30.76 16.73
CA SER A 33 -18.71 31.12 15.87
C SER A 33 -17.39 31.22 16.63
N ALA A 34 -17.41 31.63 17.91
CA ALA A 34 -16.25 31.63 18.77
C ALA A 34 -15.66 30.22 19.00
N VAL A 35 -16.52 29.21 19.20
CA VAL A 35 -16.08 27.81 19.33
C VAL A 35 -15.47 27.33 18.01
N LEU A 36 -16.10 27.61 16.87
CA LEU A 36 -15.57 27.21 15.56
C LEU A 36 -14.21 27.86 15.27
N ASP A 37 -14.09 29.15 15.57
CA ASP A 37 -12.84 29.90 15.46
C ASP A 37 -11.73 29.30 16.36
N GLU A 38 -12.08 28.88 17.57
CA GLU A 38 -11.17 28.19 18.48
C GLU A 38 -10.71 26.85 17.88
N ILE A 39 -11.64 26.02 17.39
CA ILE A 39 -11.30 24.78 16.69
C ILE A 39 -10.34 25.05 15.53
N LEU A 40 -10.63 26.06 14.70
CA LEU A 40 -9.82 26.41 13.53
C LEU A 40 -8.44 26.99 13.84
N ARG A 41 -8.19 27.45 15.08
CA ARG A 41 -6.88 27.92 15.57
C ARG A 41 -6.08 26.82 16.27
N HIS A 42 -6.73 25.84 16.87
CA HIS A 42 -6.08 24.73 17.56
C HIS A 42 -5.99 23.47 16.68
N ARG A 43 -5.18 22.47 17.08
CA ARG A 43 -4.97 21.26 16.27
C ARG A 43 -6.12 20.25 16.34
N ARG A 44 -6.83 20.13 17.47
CA ARG A 44 -8.01 19.27 17.65
C ARG A 44 -8.81 19.72 18.88
N THR A 45 -10.13 19.70 18.79
CA THR A 45 -11.02 20.07 19.91
C THR A 45 -12.17 19.10 20.01
N ARG A 46 -12.58 18.75 21.23
CA ARG A 46 -13.72 17.84 21.45
C ARG A 46 -15.01 18.65 21.56
N LEU A 47 -15.97 18.35 20.69
CA LEU A 47 -17.35 18.83 20.80
C LEU A 47 -18.24 17.80 21.49
N PRO A 48 -19.27 18.22 22.24
CA PRO A 48 -20.36 17.34 22.65
C PRO A 48 -20.98 16.61 21.45
N ALA A 49 -21.43 15.36 21.64
CA ALA A 49 -21.94 14.55 20.55
C ALA A 49 -23.13 15.20 19.81
N ARG A 50 -24.01 15.88 20.54
CA ARG A 50 -25.13 16.65 19.97
C ARG A 50 -24.63 17.76 19.06
N ASP A 51 -23.66 18.54 19.53
CA ASP A 51 -23.11 19.69 18.82
C ASP A 51 -22.37 19.25 17.54
N ALA A 52 -21.64 18.15 17.62
CA ALA A 52 -21.00 17.54 16.45
C ALA A 52 -22.02 17.04 15.42
N ALA A 53 -23.16 16.49 15.87
CA ALA A 53 -24.26 16.07 14.99
C ALA A 53 -24.95 17.27 14.33
N GLU A 54 -25.30 18.31 15.08
CA GLU A 54 -25.89 19.54 14.53
C GLU A 54 -24.96 20.21 13.50
N LEU A 55 -23.65 20.25 13.77
CA LEU A 55 -22.65 20.76 12.83
C LEU A 55 -22.56 19.91 11.56
N ALA A 56 -22.54 18.59 11.70
CA ALA A 56 -22.47 17.66 10.57
C ALA A 56 -23.73 17.76 9.68
N ASP A 57 -24.91 17.82 10.30
CA ASP A 57 -26.19 18.01 9.62
C ASP A 57 -26.22 19.35 8.85
N PHE A 58 -25.78 20.44 9.49
CA PHE A 58 -25.69 21.75 8.84
C PHE A 58 -24.77 21.74 7.62
N LEU A 59 -23.62 21.05 7.71
CA LEU A 59 -22.66 20.91 6.61
C LEU A 59 -23.06 19.82 5.59
N ASN A 60 -24.17 19.11 5.84
CA ASN A 60 -24.65 17.96 5.06
C ASN A 60 -23.53 16.92 4.86
N ILE A 61 -22.99 16.44 5.97
CA ILE A 61 -21.96 15.42 6.08
C ILE A 61 -22.27 14.50 7.27
N THR A 62 -21.53 13.40 7.40
CA THR A 62 -21.58 12.54 8.59
C THR A 62 -20.63 13.06 9.68
N VAL A 63 -20.92 12.76 10.94
CA VAL A 63 -20.05 13.13 12.08
C VAL A 63 -18.62 12.57 11.92
N GLY A 64 -18.47 11.38 11.34
CA GLY A 64 -17.15 10.79 11.09
C GLY A 64 -16.28 11.61 10.13
N GLN A 65 -16.89 12.38 9.23
CA GLN A 65 -16.16 13.26 8.30
C GLN A 65 -15.61 14.53 8.97
N LEU A 66 -15.97 14.81 10.22
CA LEU A 66 -15.39 15.87 11.05
C LEU A 66 -14.19 15.38 11.87
N GLY A 67 -14.07 14.09 12.14
CA GLY A 67 -13.07 13.54 13.06
C GLY A 67 -11.69 13.36 12.43
N GLY A 68 -10.63 13.60 13.20
CA GLY A 68 -9.23 13.39 12.77
C GLY A 68 -8.66 12.07 13.28
N ASP A 69 -7.69 11.53 12.56
CA ASP A 69 -6.96 10.32 12.98
C ASP A 69 -5.89 10.69 14.00
N ASP A 70 -5.49 9.76 14.88
CA ASP A 70 -4.40 10.00 15.83
C ASP A 70 -3.07 10.28 15.14
N ASP A 71 -2.19 11.03 15.83
CA ASP A 71 -0.85 11.30 15.29
C ASP A 71 -0.08 9.98 15.23
N LEU A 72 0.48 9.65 14.06
CA LEU A 72 1.25 8.43 13.87
C LEU A 72 2.61 8.54 14.60
N PRO A 73 3.09 7.45 15.23
CA PRO A 73 4.45 7.39 15.75
C PRO A 73 5.48 7.50 14.61
N THR A 74 6.76 7.74 14.93
CA THR A 74 7.83 7.62 13.93
C THR A 74 8.29 6.18 13.75
N VAL A 75 8.36 5.42 14.84
CA VAL A 75 8.74 4.01 14.87
C VAL A 75 7.85 3.29 15.89
N LEU A 76 7.42 2.07 15.53
CA LEU A 76 6.91 1.07 16.46
C LEU A 76 7.91 -0.09 16.49
N HIS A 77 8.31 -0.50 17.68
CA HIS A 77 9.17 -1.66 17.90
C HIS A 77 8.40 -2.69 18.71
N GLN A 78 8.40 -3.93 18.23
CA GLN A 78 7.85 -5.08 18.90
C GLN A 78 8.97 -6.11 19.10
N THR A 79 9.18 -6.52 20.34
CA THR A 79 10.17 -7.56 20.66
C THR A 79 9.65 -8.95 20.27
N ALA A 80 10.55 -9.92 20.12
CA ALA A 80 10.18 -11.32 19.90
C ALA A 80 9.19 -11.88 20.93
N GLU A 81 9.30 -11.48 22.20
CA GLU A 81 8.35 -11.87 23.25
C GLU A 81 6.96 -11.26 23.02
N GLN A 82 6.91 -9.97 22.66
CA GLN A 82 5.67 -9.29 22.34
C GLN A 82 5.02 -9.86 21.08
N LEU A 83 5.81 -10.21 20.05
CA LEU A 83 5.33 -10.89 18.85
C LEU A 83 4.68 -12.23 19.22
N LYS A 84 5.37 -13.06 20.00
CA LYS A 84 4.84 -14.36 20.46
C LYS A 84 3.54 -14.20 21.25
N ALA A 85 3.42 -13.15 22.05
CA ALA A 85 2.21 -12.85 22.81
C ALA A 85 0.99 -12.51 21.91
N THR A 86 1.19 -12.17 20.64
CA THR A 86 0.09 -11.99 19.66
C THR A 86 -0.42 -13.28 19.04
N GLY A 87 0.21 -14.42 19.38
CA GLY A 87 -0.07 -15.73 18.82
C GLY A 87 -1.54 -16.13 18.91
N ARG A 88 -2.12 -16.51 17.77
CA ARG A 88 -3.47 -17.08 17.69
C ARG A 88 -3.48 -18.35 16.84
N THR A 89 -3.99 -19.44 17.38
CA THR A 89 -4.19 -20.68 16.65
C THR A 89 -5.44 -20.59 15.79
N VAL A 90 -5.34 -21.05 14.55
CA VAL A 90 -6.47 -21.15 13.62
C VAL A 90 -6.71 -22.61 13.32
N GLU A 91 -7.93 -23.07 13.61
CA GLU A 91 -8.39 -24.40 13.23
C GLU A 91 -9.05 -24.36 11.85
N ARG A 92 -8.69 -25.32 11.01
CA ARG A 92 -9.28 -25.51 9.67
C ARG A 92 -9.20 -26.98 9.30
N GLY A 93 -10.24 -27.53 8.71
CA GLY A 93 -10.33 -28.97 8.45
C GLY A 93 -10.24 -29.85 9.70
N GLY A 94 -10.59 -29.35 10.89
CA GLY A 94 -10.50 -30.12 12.14
C GLY A 94 -9.08 -30.41 12.61
N ILE A 95 -8.10 -29.59 12.22
CA ILE A 95 -6.74 -29.57 12.81
C ILE A 95 -6.36 -28.15 13.19
N GLU A 96 -5.41 -28.02 14.11
CA GLU A 96 -4.60 -26.81 14.25
C GLU A 96 -3.83 -26.61 12.94
N PHE A 97 -4.20 -25.57 12.20
CA PHE A 97 -3.77 -25.40 10.82
C PHE A 97 -2.64 -24.39 10.70
N TYR A 98 -2.74 -23.29 11.46
CA TYR A 98 -1.73 -22.25 11.59
C TYR A 98 -1.68 -21.71 13.01
N ASN A 99 -0.52 -21.17 13.40
CA ASN A 99 -0.48 -20.09 14.39
C ASN A 99 -0.15 -18.79 13.67
N TYR A 100 -0.94 -17.74 13.89
CA TYR A 100 -0.67 -16.39 13.36
C TYR A 100 -0.06 -15.52 14.44
N TYR A 101 0.95 -14.74 14.05
CA TYR A 101 1.56 -13.68 14.86
C TYR A 101 1.45 -12.37 14.08
N THR A 102 1.17 -11.27 14.79
CA THR A 102 0.89 -9.97 14.19
C THR A 102 2.04 -9.02 14.46
N LEU A 103 2.66 -8.52 13.39
CA LEU A 103 3.74 -7.53 13.44
C LEU A 103 3.20 -6.15 13.87
N PRO A 104 4.05 -5.22 14.32
CA PRO A 104 3.59 -3.90 14.75
C PRO A 104 3.06 -3.11 13.55
N ALA A 105 1.92 -2.45 13.74
CA ALA A 105 1.37 -1.46 12.82
C ALA A 105 0.60 -0.39 13.62
N PRO A 106 0.42 0.82 13.07
CA PRO A 106 -0.48 1.81 13.68
C PRO A 106 -1.90 1.28 13.84
N LEU A 107 -2.64 1.85 14.79
CA LEU A 107 -4.03 1.45 15.01
C LEU A 107 -4.88 1.66 13.75
N GLY A 108 -5.63 0.63 13.36
CA GLY A 108 -6.50 0.65 12.17
C GLY A 108 -5.78 0.32 10.86
N TRP A 109 -4.46 0.12 10.88
CA TRP A 109 -3.68 -0.30 9.71
C TRP A 109 -3.62 -1.81 9.60
N ILE A 110 -3.37 -2.31 8.39
CA ILE A 110 -3.21 -3.75 8.15
C ILE A 110 -1.82 -4.17 8.63
N ALA A 111 -1.78 -4.92 9.73
CA ALA A 111 -0.53 -5.46 10.26
C ALA A 111 -0.08 -6.70 9.47
N PRO A 112 1.21 -6.81 9.11
CA PRO A 112 1.76 -8.02 8.52
C PRO A 112 1.67 -9.21 9.48
N VAL A 113 1.72 -10.42 8.94
CA VAL A 113 1.60 -11.63 9.74
C VAL A 113 2.71 -12.64 9.48
N ILE A 114 3.20 -13.25 10.56
CA ILE A 114 3.98 -14.49 10.50
C ILE A 114 3.04 -15.65 10.76
N LEU A 115 3.18 -16.73 10.01
CA LEU A 115 2.42 -17.96 10.22
C LEU A 115 3.36 -19.11 10.50
N ASP A 116 3.09 -19.88 11.56
CA ASP A 116 3.57 -21.26 11.65
C ASP A 116 2.72 -22.13 10.73
N ILE A 117 3.35 -22.93 9.87
CA ILE A 117 2.64 -23.86 8.98
C ILE A 117 2.48 -25.21 9.71
N LEU A 118 1.25 -25.55 10.11
CA LEU A 118 0.97 -26.74 10.91
C LEU A 118 0.24 -27.84 10.14
N CYS A 119 -0.36 -27.51 8.99
CA CYS A 119 -0.94 -28.52 8.11
C CYS A 119 0.16 -29.48 7.61
N PRO A 120 0.05 -30.80 7.88
CA PRO A 120 1.14 -31.73 7.60
C PRO A 120 1.26 -32.07 6.11
N HIS A 121 2.44 -32.52 5.70
CA HIS A 121 2.77 -32.85 4.29
C HIS A 121 1.94 -33.98 3.68
N ASP A 122 1.33 -34.84 4.48
CA ASP A 122 0.47 -35.93 4.04
C ASP A 122 -1.01 -35.53 3.97
N ARG A 123 -1.32 -34.25 4.17
CA ARG A 123 -2.67 -33.70 4.09
C ARG A 123 -2.73 -32.56 3.08
N LEU A 124 -3.73 -32.60 2.20
CA LEU A 124 -4.00 -31.50 1.30
C LEU A 124 -4.56 -30.30 2.10
N PRO A 125 -3.90 -29.12 2.07
CA PRO A 125 -4.33 -27.96 2.84
C PRO A 125 -5.63 -27.37 2.29
N GLU A 126 -6.53 -26.93 3.18
CA GLU A 126 -7.81 -26.30 2.82
C GLU A 126 -7.63 -24.82 2.43
N LEU A 127 -8.16 -24.44 1.27
CA LEU A 127 -8.12 -23.09 0.73
C LEU A 127 -8.85 -22.09 1.63
N ASN A 128 -8.40 -20.84 1.63
CA ASN A 128 -9.22 -19.72 2.12
C ASN A 128 -10.17 -19.23 1.00
N ASN A 129 -10.79 -18.06 1.19
CA ASN A 129 -11.67 -17.46 0.20
C ASN A 129 -10.96 -16.44 -0.72
N GLY A 130 -9.66 -16.24 -0.57
CA GLY A 130 -8.94 -15.06 -1.07
C GLY A 130 -9.33 -13.77 -0.34
N HIS A 131 -8.61 -12.69 -0.63
CA HIS A 131 -8.89 -11.34 -0.12
C HIS A 131 -8.45 -10.27 -1.13
N LEU A 132 -9.01 -9.07 -1.03
CA LEU A 132 -8.75 -7.98 -1.98
C LEU A 132 -7.28 -7.54 -1.97
N GLU A 133 -6.66 -7.59 -0.80
CA GLU A 133 -5.29 -7.14 -0.57
C GLU A 133 -4.30 -8.08 -1.28
N PRO A 134 -3.42 -7.57 -2.15
CA PRO A 134 -2.29 -8.34 -2.65
C PRO A 134 -1.26 -8.53 -1.53
N ALA A 135 -0.43 -9.57 -1.64
CA ALA A 135 0.59 -9.88 -0.65
C ALA A 135 1.91 -10.32 -1.26
N ILE A 136 3.03 -10.00 -0.59
CA ILE A 136 4.28 -10.76 -0.76
C ILE A 136 4.30 -11.83 0.32
N THR A 137 4.50 -13.09 -0.07
CA THR A 137 4.74 -14.18 0.86
C THR A 137 6.16 -14.71 0.66
N VAL A 138 6.89 -14.94 1.76
CA VAL A 138 8.23 -15.52 1.75
C VAL A 138 8.31 -16.68 2.74
N ASN A 139 8.95 -17.78 2.33
CA ASN A 139 9.27 -18.87 3.24
C ASN A 139 10.45 -18.48 4.15
N LEU A 140 10.23 -18.47 5.46
CA LEU A 140 11.24 -18.17 6.47
C LEU A 140 12.04 -19.42 6.89
N GLY A 141 11.60 -20.60 6.46
CA GLY A 141 12.21 -21.89 6.80
C GLY A 141 11.94 -22.34 8.24
N PRO A 142 12.71 -23.34 8.73
CA PRO A 142 13.77 -24.06 8.01
C PRO A 142 13.27 -25.06 6.95
N GLY A 143 12.00 -25.48 7.02
CA GLY A 143 11.41 -26.44 6.09
C GLY A 143 10.83 -25.83 4.82
N ASP A 144 10.79 -26.63 3.76
CA ASP A 144 10.00 -26.35 2.57
C ASP A 144 8.49 -26.45 2.86
N ILE A 145 7.69 -25.69 2.13
CA ILE A 145 6.23 -25.71 2.21
C ILE A 145 5.61 -25.92 0.84
N ASN A 146 4.40 -26.50 0.80
CA ASN A 146 3.59 -26.49 -0.40
C ASN A 146 2.66 -25.28 -0.38
N GLY A 147 2.63 -24.51 -1.46
CA GLY A 147 1.60 -23.52 -1.75
C GLY A 147 0.51 -24.11 -2.65
N ARG A 148 -0.74 -23.83 -2.32
CA ARG A 148 -1.93 -24.21 -3.10
C ARG A 148 -2.73 -22.97 -3.46
N TRP A 149 -3.17 -22.86 -4.72
CA TRP A 149 -3.88 -21.68 -5.25
C TRP A 149 -5.15 -22.00 -6.06
N GLY A 150 -5.65 -23.23 -5.95
CA GLY A 150 -6.82 -23.66 -6.69
C GLY A 150 -7.34 -25.01 -6.19
N ASP A 151 -8.61 -25.28 -6.53
CA ASP A 151 -9.27 -26.52 -6.14
C ASP A 151 -8.60 -27.73 -6.79
N GLU A 152 -8.40 -27.67 -8.11
CA GLU A 152 -7.67 -28.68 -8.88
C GLU A 152 -6.16 -28.48 -8.77
N LEU A 153 -5.41 -29.57 -8.62
CA LEU A 153 -3.95 -29.54 -8.53
C LEU A 153 -3.32 -29.63 -9.91
N SER A 154 -2.42 -28.69 -10.20
CA SER A 154 -1.64 -28.57 -11.42
C SER A 154 -0.34 -27.82 -11.10
N ASP A 155 0.59 -27.77 -12.05
CA ASP A 155 1.84 -27.01 -11.88
C ASP A 155 1.60 -25.50 -11.60
N ALA A 156 0.44 -24.96 -11.99
CA ALA A 156 0.09 -23.56 -11.71
C ALA A 156 -0.55 -23.37 -10.33
N THR A 157 -1.27 -24.38 -9.83
CA THR A 157 -2.08 -24.31 -8.61
C THR A 157 -1.46 -25.04 -7.42
N TRP A 158 -0.32 -25.70 -7.60
CA TRP A 158 0.43 -26.39 -6.57
C TRP A 158 1.95 -26.32 -6.82
N SER A 159 2.70 -25.75 -5.88
CA SER A 159 4.17 -25.65 -5.99
C SER A 159 4.81 -25.65 -4.61
N VAL A 160 6.05 -26.15 -4.54
CA VAL A 160 6.88 -26.01 -3.35
C VAL A 160 7.46 -24.59 -3.30
N LEU A 161 7.44 -23.96 -2.12
CA LEU A 161 8.23 -22.78 -1.79
C LEU A 161 9.37 -23.23 -0.89
N ARG A 162 10.60 -23.14 -1.38
CA ARG A 162 11.77 -23.69 -0.69
C ARG A 162 12.29 -22.73 0.37
N ALA A 163 12.81 -23.30 1.45
CA ALA A 163 13.64 -22.57 2.40
C ALA A 163 15.10 -22.61 1.95
N ASN A 164 15.86 -21.55 2.21
CA ASN A 164 17.29 -21.56 1.95
C ASN A 164 18.03 -22.22 3.13
N GLY A 165 18.65 -23.37 2.86
CA GLY A 165 19.46 -24.10 3.82
C GLY A 165 20.96 -23.81 3.73
N ASP A 166 21.41 -22.95 2.81
CA ASP A 166 22.83 -22.65 2.62
C ASP A 166 23.32 -21.62 3.66
N PRO A 167 24.29 -21.98 4.54
CA PRO A 167 24.84 -21.06 5.52
C PRO A 167 25.60 -19.86 4.92
N ALA A 168 26.04 -19.94 3.66
CA ALA A 168 26.77 -18.84 3.03
C ALA A 168 25.88 -17.61 2.75
N ASP A 169 24.60 -17.85 2.47
CA ASP A 169 23.61 -16.84 2.10
C ASP A 169 22.34 -16.94 2.96
N SER A 170 22.47 -17.38 4.22
CA SER A 170 21.35 -17.60 5.16
C SER A 170 20.48 -16.37 5.42
N TRP A 171 20.99 -15.17 5.14
CA TRP A 171 20.27 -13.91 5.22
C TRP A 171 19.17 -13.75 4.13
N ILE A 172 19.24 -14.55 3.06
CA ILE A 172 18.18 -14.77 2.08
C ILE A 172 17.45 -16.05 2.48
N VAL A 173 16.29 -15.93 3.15
CA VAL A 173 15.71 -17.06 3.91
C VAL A 173 14.95 -18.10 3.07
N GLY A 174 14.50 -17.76 1.86
CA GLY A 174 13.74 -18.70 1.03
C GLY A 174 13.04 -18.06 -0.17
N ASP A 175 12.34 -18.91 -0.92
CA ASP A 175 11.55 -18.50 -2.08
C ASP A 175 10.44 -17.52 -1.67
N SER A 176 10.06 -16.63 -2.58
CA SER A 176 8.99 -15.66 -2.37
C SER A 176 8.09 -15.54 -3.59
N TYR A 177 6.88 -15.03 -3.39
CA TYR A 177 5.98 -14.72 -4.50
C TYR A 177 5.03 -13.56 -4.16
N VAL A 178 4.52 -12.92 -5.21
CA VAL A 178 3.43 -11.95 -5.12
C VAL A 178 2.12 -12.66 -5.41
N GLU A 179 1.21 -12.58 -4.44
CA GLU A 179 -0.15 -13.09 -4.54
C GLU A 179 -1.08 -12.02 -5.17
N PRO A 180 -1.87 -12.39 -6.19
CA PRO A 180 -2.83 -11.47 -6.78
C PRO A 180 -4.11 -11.35 -5.93
N PRO A 181 -4.83 -10.21 -6.03
CA PRO A 181 -6.11 -10.02 -5.36
C PRO A 181 -7.11 -11.15 -5.60
N TYR A 182 -7.82 -11.53 -4.55
CA TYR A 182 -8.89 -12.53 -4.51
C TYR A 182 -8.49 -13.97 -4.85
N CYS A 183 -7.22 -14.28 -5.07
CA CYS A 183 -6.79 -15.66 -5.29
C CYS A 183 -6.92 -16.49 -4.01
N PRO A 184 -7.74 -17.55 -3.97
CA PRO A 184 -7.78 -18.47 -2.85
C PRO A 184 -6.43 -19.15 -2.70
N HIS A 185 -5.88 -19.18 -1.49
CA HIS A 185 -4.57 -19.78 -1.24
C HIS A 185 -4.47 -20.41 0.15
N THR A 186 -3.51 -21.33 0.30
CA THR A 186 -3.20 -22.01 1.56
C THR A 186 -1.85 -22.74 1.48
N TYR A 187 -1.36 -23.22 2.62
CA TYR A 187 -0.04 -23.81 2.77
C TYR A 187 -0.07 -25.05 3.66
N SER A 188 0.79 -26.02 3.33
CA SER A 188 1.13 -27.15 4.19
C SER A 188 2.65 -27.30 4.25
N LEU A 189 3.17 -28.05 5.22
CA LEU A 189 4.56 -28.48 5.17
C LEU A 189 4.79 -29.34 3.92
N ALA A 190 5.98 -29.26 3.32
CA ALA A 190 6.40 -30.19 2.26
C ALA A 190 7.05 -31.46 2.84
N SER A 191 7.43 -31.42 4.12
CA SER A 191 8.00 -32.55 4.85
C SER A 191 7.57 -32.56 6.33
N ARG A 192 8.35 -33.19 7.20
CA ARG A 192 8.17 -33.11 8.67
C ARG A 192 8.93 -31.95 9.30
N GLU A 193 9.82 -31.29 8.54
CA GLU A 193 10.55 -30.11 9.01
C GLU A 193 9.55 -28.96 9.22
N PRO A 194 9.57 -28.27 10.37
CA PRO A 194 8.69 -27.13 10.61
C PRO A 194 9.05 -25.96 9.70
N ALA A 195 8.08 -25.10 9.42
CA ALA A 195 8.30 -23.92 8.60
C ALA A 195 7.42 -22.75 9.05
N ARG A 196 7.93 -21.53 8.84
CA ARG A 196 7.17 -20.30 8.98
C ARG A 196 7.13 -19.54 7.67
N ILE A 197 6.09 -18.74 7.46
CA ILE A 197 6.07 -17.73 6.40
C ILE A 197 5.87 -16.35 6.99
N LEU A 198 6.37 -15.33 6.30
CA LEU A 198 5.88 -13.95 6.44
C LEU A 198 4.94 -13.69 5.26
N SER A 199 3.69 -13.33 5.56
CA SER A 199 2.74 -12.81 4.58
C SER A 199 2.52 -11.33 4.83
N TYR A 200 2.96 -10.51 3.87
CA TYR A 200 2.90 -9.07 3.91
C TYR A 200 1.82 -8.58 2.94
N THR A 201 0.61 -8.38 3.46
CA THR A 201 -0.50 -7.77 2.75
C THR A 201 -0.38 -6.25 2.76
N THR A 202 -0.75 -5.58 1.68
CA THR A 202 -0.89 -4.12 1.65
C THR A 202 -2.29 -3.71 1.22
N ARG A 203 -2.72 -2.51 1.63
CA ARG A 203 -3.99 -1.93 1.20
C ARG A 203 -4.03 -1.87 -0.33
N SER A 204 -5.07 -2.44 -0.92
CA SER A 204 -5.28 -2.34 -2.36
C SER A 204 -5.61 -0.90 -2.77
N ASN A 205 -4.95 -0.41 -3.82
CA ASN A 205 -5.28 0.87 -4.45
C ASN A 205 -6.72 0.89 -5.03
N LEU A 206 -7.35 -0.28 -5.21
CA LEU A 206 -8.76 -0.40 -5.59
C LEU A 206 -9.73 -0.32 -4.41
N HIS A 207 -9.27 -0.41 -3.16
CA HIS A 207 -10.15 -0.53 -1.99
C HIS A 207 -11.23 0.54 -1.94
N ARG A 208 -10.85 1.82 -2.03
CA ARG A 208 -11.82 2.94 -2.00
C ARG A 208 -12.78 2.91 -3.20
N PHE A 209 -12.29 2.49 -4.36
CA PHE A 209 -13.12 2.38 -5.56
C PHE A 209 -14.15 1.26 -5.39
N THR A 210 -13.73 0.08 -4.94
CA THR A 210 -14.59 -1.07 -4.65
C THR A 210 -15.65 -0.77 -3.58
N GLU A 211 -15.30 -0.07 -2.51
CA GLU A 211 -16.30 0.41 -1.52
C GLU A 211 -17.35 1.30 -2.17
N GLY A 212 -16.95 2.20 -3.06
CA GLY A 212 -17.85 3.06 -3.81
C GLY A 212 -18.75 2.28 -4.77
N LEU A 213 -18.21 1.28 -5.48
CA LEU A 213 -18.96 0.43 -6.41
C LEU A 213 -20.13 -0.29 -5.71
N ASN A 214 -19.97 -0.69 -4.45
CA ASN A 214 -21.04 -1.33 -3.67
C ASN A 214 -22.27 -0.44 -3.41
N THR A 215 -22.16 0.86 -3.69
CA THR A 215 -23.28 1.82 -3.58
C THR A 215 -23.97 2.09 -4.91
N TRP A 216 -23.45 1.53 -6.02
CA TRP A 216 -23.98 1.76 -7.35
C TRP A 216 -25.19 0.85 -7.61
N GLY A 217 -26.08 1.27 -8.51
CA GLY A 217 -27.12 0.38 -9.03
C GLY A 217 -26.54 -0.65 -9.99
N GLU A 218 -27.08 -1.87 -9.96
CA GLU A 218 -26.63 -3.00 -10.80
C GLU A 218 -26.42 -2.66 -12.29
N PRO A 219 -27.31 -1.91 -12.98
CA PRO A 219 -27.08 -1.59 -14.40
C PRO A 219 -25.83 -0.73 -14.65
N ALA A 220 -25.46 0.14 -13.71
CA ALA A 220 -24.27 0.98 -13.84
C ALA A 220 -22.99 0.16 -13.67
N PHE A 221 -22.97 -0.77 -12.71
CA PHE A 221 -21.87 -1.70 -12.52
C PHE A 221 -21.71 -2.66 -13.71
N ALA A 222 -22.82 -3.21 -14.21
CA ALA A 222 -22.82 -4.04 -15.43
C ALA A 222 -22.27 -3.28 -16.64
N ARG A 223 -22.54 -1.96 -16.74
CA ARG A 223 -21.98 -1.14 -17.82
C ARG A 223 -20.46 -0.97 -17.69
N LEU A 224 -19.96 -0.64 -16.51
CA LEU A 224 -18.52 -0.51 -16.25
C LEU A 224 -17.77 -1.80 -16.63
N THR A 225 -18.28 -2.95 -16.20
CA THR A 225 -17.64 -4.24 -16.48
C THR A 225 -17.66 -4.60 -17.96
N ALA A 226 -18.73 -4.28 -18.68
CA ALA A 226 -18.77 -4.43 -20.14
C ALA A 226 -17.73 -3.54 -20.84
N ASP A 227 -17.63 -2.25 -20.45
CA ASP A 227 -16.67 -1.31 -21.04
C ASP A 227 -15.20 -1.79 -20.83
N LEU A 228 -14.89 -2.46 -19.73
CA LEU A 228 -13.55 -2.99 -19.43
C LEU A 228 -13.27 -4.38 -20.04
N GLY A 229 -14.30 -5.18 -20.34
CA GLY A 229 -14.17 -6.60 -20.70
C GLY A 229 -14.01 -6.92 -22.19
N GLU A 230 -14.32 -5.97 -23.09
CA GLU A 230 -14.45 -6.25 -24.55
C GLU A 230 -13.20 -5.93 -25.40
N ALA A 231 -12.18 -5.25 -24.86
CA ALA A 231 -11.02 -4.79 -25.63
C ALA A 231 -9.69 -4.88 -24.83
N PRO A 232 -8.51 -4.85 -25.49
CA PRO A 232 -7.25 -4.59 -24.81
C PRO A 232 -7.38 -3.33 -23.93
N GLU A 233 -6.88 -3.36 -22.71
CA GLU A 233 -7.22 -2.37 -21.67
C GLU A 233 -7.02 -0.92 -22.08
N GLY A 234 -5.94 -0.60 -22.81
CA GLY A 234 -5.70 0.75 -23.30
C GLY A 234 -6.76 1.24 -24.31
N ALA A 235 -7.36 0.34 -25.10
CA ALA A 235 -8.45 0.65 -26.03
C ALA A 235 -9.78 0.85 -25.30
N ALA A 236 -10.05 0.03 -24.28
CA ALA A 236 -11.21 0.21 -23.41
C ALA A 236 -11.17 1.58 -22.69
N LEU A 237 -10.02 1.92 -22.08
CA LEU A 237 -9.84 3.21 -21.41
C LEU A 237 -9.94 4.39 -22.37
N LEU A 238 -9.31 4.33 -23.55
CA LEU A 238 -9.45 5.39 -24.56
C LEU A 238 -10.92 5.58 -24.99
N THR A 239 -11.69 4.49 -25.15
CA THR A 239 -13.12 4.57 -25.48
C THR A 239 -13.91 5.32 -24.41
N ILE A 240 -13.65 5.02 -23.13
CA ILE A 240 -14.27 5.70 -21.99
C ILE A 240 -13.92 7.20 -22.00
N GLU A 241 -12.64 7.54 -22.22
CA GLU A 241 -12.16 8.92 -22.21
C GLU A 241 -12.72 9.76 -23.38
N LEU A 242 -12.85 9.15 -24.58
CA LEU A 242 -13.50 9.75 -25.75
C LEU A 242 -14.97 10.07 -25.46
N ALA A 243 -15.71 9.07 -24.97
CA ALA A 243 -17.12 9.23 -24.65
C ALA A 243 -17.35 10.29 -23.56
N ARG A 244 -16.50 10.32 -22.53
CA ARG A 244 -16.57 11.32 -21.45
C ARG A 244 -16.43 12.75 -21.94
N ARG A 245 -15.71 12.95 -23.05
CA ARG A 245 -15.44 14.26 -23.66
C ARG A 245 -16.30 14.57 -24.88
N GLY A 246 -17.21 13.65 -25.25
CA GLY A 246 -18.10 13.83 -26.40
C GLY A 246 -17.39 13.77 -27.74
N PHE A 247 -16.32 12.96 -27.86
CA PHE A 247 -15.62 12.75 -29.11
C PHE A 247 -15.97 11.41 -29.75
N ASP A 248 -16.26 11.43 -31.05
CA ASP A 248 -16.11 10.26 -31.90
C ASP A 248 -14.62 10.03 -32.21
N ALA A 249 -14.23 8.76 -32.38
CA ALA A 249 -12.83 8.38 -32.60
C ALA A 249 -12.18 9.10 -33.78
N ARG A 250 -12.88 9.21 -34.92
CA ARG A 250 -12.36 9.89 -36.12
C ARG A 250 -12.17 11.39 -35.88
N ILE A 251 -13.11 12.02 -35.17
CA ILE A 251 -13.05 13.46 -34.84
C ILE A 251 -11.88 13.74 -33.90
N ALA A 252 -11.69 12.92 -32.86
CA ALA A 252 -10.54 13.04 -31.97
C ALA A 252 -9.21 12.83 -32.72
N ALA A 253 -9.16 11.87 -33.63
CA ALA A 253 -7.97 11.60 -34.44
C ALA A 253 -7.61 12.82 -35.32
N GLU A 254 -8.58 13.36 -36.06
CA GLU A 254 -8.38 14.56 -36.89
C GLU A 254 -7.92 15.76 -36.05
N ALA A 255 -8.55 15.98 -34.89
CA ALA A 255 -8.20 17.08 -33.99
C ALA A 255 -6.79 16.90 -33.36
N ALA A 256 -6.37 15.67 -33.11
CA ALA A 256 -5.04 15.34 -32.60
C ALA A 256 -3.96 15.26 -33.68
N GLY A 257 -4.33 15.32 -34.97
CA GLY A 257 -3.40 15.13 -36.09
C GLY A 257 -2.92 13.67 -36.25
N VAL A 258 -3.71 12.70 -35.79
CA VAL A 258 -3.46 11.26 -35.91
C VAL A 258 -4.35 10.68 -37.00
N ASP A 259 -3.85 9.70 -37.77
CA ASP A 259 -4.65 9.03 -38.79
C ASP A 259 -5.92 8.37 -38.18
N PRO A 260 -7.13 8.77 -38.60
CA PRO A 260 -8.39 8.22 -38.08
C PRO A 260 -8.49 6.71 -38.16
N GLU A 261 -7.94 6.10 -39.22
CA GLU A 261 -8.03 4.65 -39.40
C GLU A 261 -7.15 3.89 -38.41
N ARG A 262 -6.04 4.49 -37.95
CA ARG A 262 -5.18 3.91 -36.91
C ARG A 262 -5.87 3.91 -35.55
N VAL A 263 -6.60 4.99 -35.24
CA VAL A 263 -7.39 5.09 -33.99
C VAL A 263 -8.55 4.11 -34.00
N VAL A 264 -9.32 4.03 -35.10
CA VAL A 264 -10.41 3.05 -35.23
C VAL A 264 -9.88 1.62 -35.11
N ALA A 265 -8.76 1.30 -35.76
CA ALA A 265 -8.14 -0.01 -35.64
C ALA A 265 -7.70 -0.35 -34.21
N TYR A 266 -7.21 0.63 -33.45
CA TYR A 266 -6.80 0.44 -32.06
C TYR A 266 -7.98 0.09 -31.17
N LEU A 267 -9.08 0.86 -31.31
CA LEU A 267 -10.33 0.63 -30.57
C LEU A 267 -10.97 -0.73 -30.90
N GLN A 268 -10.71 -1.27 -32.09
CA GLN A 268 -11.13 -2.61 -32.52
C GLN A 268 -10.15 -3.74 -32.08
N GLY A 269 -9.19 -3.43 -31.21
CA GLY A 269 -8.30 -4.41 -30.59
C GLY A 269 -6.94 -4.59 -31.26
N ARG A 270 -6.59 -3.81 -32.29
CA ARG A 270 -5.23 -3.84 -32.87
C ARG A 270 -4.29 -2.95 -32.08
N ALA A 271 -3.86 -3.41 -30.91
CA ALA A 271 -3.08 -2.62 -29.95
C ALA A 271 -1.83 -1.93 -30.54
N SER A 272 -1.20 -2.52 -31.57
CA SER A 272 -0.01 -1.97 -32.23
C SER A 272 -0.29 -0.90 -33.28
N SER A 273 -1.55 -0.51 -33.53
CA SER A 273 -1.87 0.50 -34.55
C SER A 273 -1.57 1.93 -34.10
N LEU A 274 -1.53 2.19 -32.79
CA LEU A 274 -1.07 3.44 -32.20
C LEU A 274 0.26 3.22 -31.48
N ASP A 275 1.18 4.15 -31.64
CA ASP A 275 2.42 4.21 -30.87
C ASP A 275 2.28 5.20 -29.70
N PRO A 276 3.27 5.27 -28.78
CA PRO A 276 3.21 6.19 -27.65
C PRO A 276 3.09 7.67 -28.04
N ALA A 277 3.58 8.08 -29.21
CA ALA A 277 3.46 9.47 -29.68
C ALA A 277 2.02 9.77 -30.12
N ASP A 278 1.35 8.84 -30.81
CA ASP A 278 -0.06 8.99 -31.15
C ASP A 278 -0.94 9.05 -29.90
N ILE A 279 -0.69 8.18 -28.90
CA ILE A 279 -1.41 8.19 -27.62
C ILE A 279 -1.21 9.54 -26.94
N THR A 280 0.01 10.05 -26.90
CA THR A 280 0.33 11.36 -26.30
C THR A 280 -0.43 12.49 -27.02
N ALA A 281 -0.44 12.50 -28.35
CA ALA A 281 -1.15 13.52 -29.14
C ALA A 281 -2.67 13.49 -28.89
N LEU A 282 -3.27 12.29 -28.90
CA LEU A 282 -4.70 12.10 -28.57
C LEU A 282 -5.00 12.57 -27.15
N SER A 283 -4.20 12.17 -26.17
CA SER A 283 -4.38 12.57 -24.77
C SER A 283 -4.26 14.07 -24.56
N HIS A 284 -3.35 14.76 -25.24
CA HIS A 284 -3.28 16.22 -25.21
C HIS A 284 -4.52 16.88 -25.80
N CYS A 285 -5.02 16.37 -26.93
CA CYS A 285 -6.25 16.86 -27.56
C CYS A 285 -7.45 16.69 -26.61
N LEU A 286 -7.52 15.55 -25.92
CA LEU A 286 -8.59 15.25 -24.98
C LEU A 286 -8.40 15.97 -23.63
N GLY A 287 -7.20 16.36 -23.24
CA GLY A 287 -6.92 16.80 -21.87
C GLY A 287 -7.01 15.63 -20.89
N VAL A 288 -6.32 14.54 -21.21
CA VAL A 288 -6.13 13.33 -20.37
C VAL A 288 -4.63 13.17 -20.12
N ASP A 289 -4.27 12.61 -18.98
CA ASP A 289 -2.89 12.15 -18.75
C ASP A 289 -2.60 10.90 -19.60
N TYR A 290 -1.74 11.03 -20.62
CA TYR A 290 -1.45 9.94 -21.56
C TYR A 290 -0.92 8.68 -20.89
N ARG A 291 -0.30 8.81 -19.71
CA ARG A 291 0.31 7.69 -18.98
C ARG A 291 -0.70 6.64 -18.55
N THR A 292 -1.98 7.02 -18.35
CA THR A 292 -3.04 6.07 -17.98
C THR A 292 -3.52 5.21 -19.15
N LEU A 293 -3.16 5.57 -20.38
CA LEU A 293 -3.52 4.87 -21.61
C LEU A 293 -2.39 4.00 -22.17
N LEU A 294 -1.19 4.11 -21.59
CA LEU A 294 -0.06 3.29 -22.00
C LEU A 294 -0.24 1.83 -21.54
N PRO A 295 0.17 0.85 -22.35
CA PRO A 295 0.09 -0.55 -21.97
C PRO A 295 1.04 -0.87 -20.80
N VAL A 296 0.55 -1.65 -19.84
CA VAL A 296 1.35 -2.13 -18.70
C VAL A 296 1.90 -3.53 -19.02
N HIS A 297 3.21 -3.72 -18.77
CA HIS A 297 3.81 -5.05 -18.87
C HIS A 297 3.29 -5.95 -17.73
N ARG A 298 2.82 -7.16 -18.09
CA ARG A 298 2.32 -8.16 -17.15
C ARG A 298 3.31 -9.31 -17.07
N SER A 299 3.72 -9.65 -15.85
CA SER A 299 4.60 -10.79 -15.58
C SER A 299 3.99 -11.63 -14.47
N HIS A 300 3.01 -12.44 -14.84
CA HIS A 300 2.34 -13.36 -13.93
C HIS A 300 2.10 -14.72 -14.58
N ASP A 301 1.99 -15.75 -13.76
CA ASP A 301 1.64 -17.10 -14.19
C ASP A 301 0.13 -17.23 -14.50
N ALA A 302 -0.32 -18.47 -14.76
CA ALA A 302 -1.70 -18.77 -15.13
C ALA A 302 -2.73 -18.48 -14.03
N VAL A 303 -2.30 -18.34 -12.76
CA VAL A 303 -3.17 -17.94 -11.64
C VAL A 303 -2.89 -16.51 -11.17
N GLY A 304 -2.08 -15.75 -11.91
CA GLY A 304 -1.83 -14.33 -11.66
C GLY A 304 -0.70 -14.06 -10.67
N LYS A 305 0.07 -15.07 -10.23
CA LYS A 305 1.16 -14.89 -9.27
C LYS A 305 2.45 -14.46 -9.97
N THR A 306 3.32 -13.79 -9.24
CA THR A 306 4.70 -13.55 -9.66
C THR A 306 5.66 -14.25 -8.71
N TYR A 307 6.28 -15.34 -9.18
CA TYR A 307 7.23 -16.14 -8.40
C TYR A 307 8.65 -15.58 -8.48
N GLY A 308 9.40 -15.66 -7.39
CA GLY A 308 10.84 -15.36 -7.34
C GLY A 308 11.55 -16.37 -6.46
N SER A 309 12.47 -17.14 -7.06
CA SER A 309 13.24 -18.11 -6.29
C SER A 309 14.29 -17.41 -5.43
N PHE A 310 14.72 -18.03 -4.33
CA PHE A 310 15.86 -17.50 -3.56
C PHE A 310 17.16 -17.52 -4.40
N ASP A 311 17.27 -18.40 -5.39
CA ASP A 311 18.39 -18.42 -6.35
C ASP A 311 18.40 -17.12 -7.19
N ASP A 312 17.23 -16.64 -7.62
CA ASP A 312 17.09 -15.34 -8.31
C ASP A 312 17.46 -14.18 -7.36
N SER A 313 17.09 -14.28 -6.09
CA SER A 313 17.48 -13.31 -5.06
C SER A 313 19.01 -13.28 -4.88
N ILE A 314 19.67 -14.44 -4.81
CA ILE A 314 21.14 -14.57 -4.74
C ILE A 314 21.79 -13.95 -5.98
N ALA A 315 21.28 -14.24 -7.17
CA ALA A 315 21.78 -13.65 -8.41
C ALA A 315 21.64 -12.11 -8.45
N GLY A 316 20.67 -11.56 -7.72
CA GLY A 316 20.40 -10.13 -7.59
C GLY A 316 21.11 -9.41 -6.43
N ILE A 317 22.04 -10.07 -5.73
CA ILE A 317 22.81 -9.49 -4.63
C ILE A 317 23.56 -8.24 -5.09
N ARG A 318 23.41 -7.15 -4.34
CA ARG A 318 24.06 -5.87 -4.64
C ARG A 318 24.33 -5.06 -3.39
N ARG A 319 25.28 -4.13 -3.49
CA ARG A 319 25.49 -3.10 -2.46
C ARG A 319 24.42 -2.03 -2.58
N PHE A 320 23.88 -1.62 -1.43
CA PHE A 320 22.97 -0.50 -1.31
C PHE A 320 23.33 0.28 -0.05
N ARG A 321 23.96 1.45 -0.23
CA ARG A 321 24.50 2.25 0.87
C ARG A 321 25.41 1.42 1.79
N THR A 322 25.18 1.39 3.10
CA THR A 322 25.96 0.56 4.04
C THR A 322 25.53 -0.91 4.10
N TYR A 323 24.60 -1.34 3.26
CA TYR A 323 24.00 -2.68 3.28
C TYR A 323 24.38 -3.52 2.07
N THR A 324 24.21 -4.84 2.20
CA THR A 324 24.07 -5.75 1.06
C THR A 324 22.61 -6.18 0.98
N VAL A 325 22.01 -6.12 -0.20
CA VAL A 325 20.58 -6.40 -0.38
C VAL A 325 20.33 -7.35 -1.54
N ALA A 326 19.25 -8.10 -1.45
CA ALA A 326 18.71 -8.95 -2.50
C ALA A 326 17.20 -8.73 -2.62
N SER A 327 16.67 -8.84 -3.83
CA SER A 327 15.25 -8.60 -4.08
C SER A 327 14.42 -9.85 -3.81
N MET A 328 13.25 -9.69 -3.21
CA MET A 328 12.18 -10.69 -3.23
C MET A 328 11.40 -10.61 -4.54
N ALA A 329 10.40 -11.48 -4.70
CA ALA A 329 9.42 -11.36 -5.78
C ALA A 329 8.73 -9.98 -5.76
N ALA A 330 8.51 -9.43 -6.95
CA ALA A 330 7.85 -8.15 -7.15
C ALA A 330 7.07 -8.15 -8.46
N SER A 331 6.03 -7.31 -8.57
CA SER A 331 5.23 -7.15 -9.79
C SER A 331 5.10 -5.68 -10.17
N SER A 332 5.32 -5.37 -11.45
CA SER A 332 5.11 -4.02 -12.01
C SER A 332 3.66 -3.55 -11.91
N GLN A 333 2.70 -4.47 -11.73
CA GLN A 333 1.28 -4.16 -11.53
C GLN A 333 0.98 -3.71 -10.09
N LEU A 334 1.91 -3.94 -9.16
CA LEU A 334 1.79 -3.61 -7.74
C LEU A 334 3.03 -2.82 -7.31
N PRO A 335 3.27 -1.62 -7.90
CA PRO A 335 4.54 -0.90 -7.78
C PRO A 335 4.85 -0.40 -6.37
N ASP A 336 3.84 -0.34 -5.49
CA ASP A 336 4.04 0.05 -4.09
C ASP A 336 4.38 -1.14 -3.18
N LEU A 337 4.15 -2.37 -3.64
CA LEU A 337 4.41 -3.59 -2.88
C LEU A 337 5.79 -4.15 -3.26
N TYR A 338 6.75 -4.05 -2.35
CA TYR A 338 8.10 -4.52 -2.59
C TYR A 338 8.75 -5.10 -1.33
N GLY A 339 9.66 -6.06 -1.53
CA GLY A 339 10.38 -6.74 -0.46
C GLY A 339 11.87 -6.88 -0.76
N LEU A 340 12.71 -6.74 0.26
CA LEU A 340 14.15 -6.96 0.20
C LEU A 340 14.61 -7.85 1.36
N PHE A 341 15.58 -8.72 1.07
CA PHE A 341 16.49 -9.21 2.10
C PHE A 341 17.59 -8.16 2.30
N VAL A 342 17.97 -7.90 3.56
CA VAL A 342 18.93 -6.88 3.95
C VAL A 342 19.95 -7.48 4.90
N LEU A 343 21.21 -7.54 4.47
CA LEU A 343 22.34 -7.91 5.31
C LEU A 343 23.01 -6.64 5.86
N VAL A 344 23.10 -6.57 7.18
CA VAL A 344 23.77 -5.51 7.94
C VAL A 344 25.13 -6.04 8.38
N ASP A 345 26.19 -5.40 7.91
CA ASP A 345 27.56 -5.63 8.37
C ASP A 345 28.29 -4.30 8.47
N ASN A 346 27.91 -3.51 9.48
CA ASN A 346 28.49 -2.20 9.73
C ASN A 346 28.77 -2.02 11.21
N ARG A 347 30.01 -2.30 11.62
CA ARG A 347 30.47 -2.19 13.01
C ARG A 347 31.05 -0.81 13.34
N SER A 348 30.79 0.22 12.53
CA SER A 348 31.28 1.57 12.80
C SER A 348 30.74 2.09 14.14
N PRO A 349 31.59 2.64 15.03
CA PRO A 349 31.13 3.27 16.26
C PRO A 349 30.37 4.58 16.00
N GLU A 350 30.60 5.20 14.85
CA GLU A 350 29.89 6.39 14.36
C GLU A 350 29.02 5.93 13.17
N PHE A 351 27.73 5.75 13.41
CA PHE A 351 26.76 5.38 12.38
C PHE A 351 25.79 6.54 12.17
N GLU A 352 25.71 7.01 10.93
CA GLU A 352 24.70 7.97 10.50
C GLU A 352 23.57 7.22 9.78
N PRO A 353 22.32 7.35 10.23
CA PRO A 353 21.17 6.76 9.55
C PRO A 353 21.08 7.23 8.10
N ASP A 354 21.00 6.28 7.17
CA ASP A 354 21.11 6.54 5.74
C ASP A 354 19.88 6.08 4.93
N LEU A 355 18.82 5.60 5.58
CA LEU A 355 17.54 5.22 4.96
C LEU A 355 16.47 6.29 5.20
N CYS A 356 15.65 6.55 4.20
CA CYS A 356 14.48 7.41 4.28
C CYS A 356 13.53 7.02 3.13
N GLU A 357 12.42 6.38 3.48
CA GLU A 357 11.51 5.75 2.51
C GLU A 357 10.27 6.61 2.31
N HIS A 358 9.71 6.62 1.10
CA HIS A 358 8.52 7.42 0.80
C HIS A 358 7.23 6.85 1.43
N GLY A 359 7.21 5.55 1.70
CA GLY A 359 6.13 4.84 2.36
C GLY A 359 6.59 4.24 3.69
N PRO A 360 5.67 3.91 4.60
CA PRO A 360 5.97 3.15 5.78
C PRO A 360 6.56 1.80 5.41
N THR A 361 7.45 1.33 6.27
CA THR A 361 8.25 0.15 6.02
C THR A 361 8.22 -0.72 7.25
N HIS A 362 8.01 -2.01 7.04
CA HIS A 362 8.11 -3.01 8.08
C HIS A 362 9.43 -3.74 7.97
N TYR A 363 10.01 -4.06 9.13
CA TYR A 363 11.20 -4.86 9.22
C TYR A 363 10.97 -6.05 10.14
N LEU A 364 11.60 -7.18 9.81
CA LEU A 364 11.68 -8.37 10.64
C LEU A 364 13.13 -8.81 10.71
N VAL A 365 13.70 -8.92 11.91
CA VAL A 365 15.06 -9.42 12.09
C VAL A 365 15.06 -10.93 11.95
N THR A 366 15.88 -11.44 11.04
CA THR A 366 16.02 -12.89 10.77
C THR A 366 17.31 -13.47 11.31
N GLU A 367 18.35 -12.64 11.50
CA GLU A 367 19.64 -13.08 12.02
C GLU A 367 20.34 -11.97 12.83
N GLY A 368 21.14 -12.35 13.82
CA GLY A 368 22.04 -11.43 14.53
C GLY A 368 21.36 -10.52 15.55
N SER A 369 22.05 -9.41 15.87
CA SER A 369 21.59 -8.39 16.81
C SER A 369 21.92 -6.98 16.29
N PRO A 370 21.27 -6.53 15.20
CA PRO A 370 21.54 -5.20 14.65
C PRO A 370 20.98 -4.11 15.57
N LEU A 371 21.58 -2.92 15.50
CA LEU A 371 21.09 -1.71 16.14
C LEU A 371 20.26 -0.90 15.14
N LEU A 372 19.01 -0.58 15.48
CA LEU A 372 18.22 0.41 14.77
C LEU A 372 18.59 1.81 15.28
N HIS A 373 18.78 2.75 14.36
CA HIS A 373 18.93 4.17 14.62
C HIS A 373 17.87 4.95 13.86
N TRP A 374 17.27 5.98 14.47
CA TRP A 374 16.27 6.82 13.80
C TRP A 374 16.19 8.24 14.37
N THR A 375 15.63 9.15 13.58
CA THR A 375 15.27 10.50 14.03
C THR A 375 13.85 10.50 14.60
N GLY A 376 13.71 10.87 15.88
CA GLY A 376 12.44 11.03 16.57
C GLY A 376 11.61 12.20 16.02
N SER A 377 10.33 12.26 16.40
CA SER A 377 9.40 13.34 15.99
C SER A 377 9.84 14.73 16.47
N ASP A 378 10.68 14.79 17.50
CA ASP A 378 11.31 15.98 18.07
C ASP A 378 12.66 16.34 17.40
N GLY A 379 13.08 15.57 16.39
CA GLY A 379 14.37 15.73 15.72
C GLY A 379 15.55 15.10 16.45
N THR A 380 15.34 14.42 17.58
CA THR A 380 16.42 13.77 18.35
C THR A 380 16.81 12.43 17.76
N SER A 381 18.10 12.11 17.77
CA SER A 381 18.58 10.77 17.41
C SER A 381 18.25 9.77 18.51
N ARG A 382 17.73 8.61 18.11
CA ARG A 382 17.35 7.50 19.00
C ARG A 382 17.90 6.19 18.44
N TYR A 383 18.14 5.22 19.31
CA TYR A 383 18.58 3.89 18.91
C TYR A 383 18.02 2.80 19.84
N THR A 384 17.95 1.57 19.32
CA THR A 384 17.65 0.37 20.11
C THR A 384 18.35 -0.85 19.50
N GLU A 385 18.75 -1.79 20.36
CA GLU A 385 19.18 -3.13 19.92
C GLU A 385 17.96 -3.97 19.56
N LEU A 386 18.12 -4.84 18.56
CA LEU A 386 17.09 -5.73 18.07
C LEU A 386 17.57 -7.17 18.14
N GLY A 387 16.70 -8.10 18.54
CA GLY A 387 16.96 -9.54 18.43
C GLY A 387 16.26 -10.19 17.24
N VAL A 388 16.59 -11.45 16.93
CA VAL A 388 15.82 -12.27 15.99
C VAL A 388 14.35 -12.31 16.41
N ASP A 389 13.44 -12.24 15.43
CA ASP A 389 11.98 -12.08 15.57
C ASP A 389 11.53 -10.72 16.15
N ASP A 390 12.43 -9.79 16.48
CA ASP A 390 12.04 -8.39 16.65
C ASP A 390 11.55 -7.83 15.33
N SER A 391 10.51 -7.02 15.40
CA SER A 391 9.89 -6.41 14.23
C SER A 391 9.60 -4.95 14.45
N LEU A 392 9.60 -4.21 13.34
CA LEU A 392 9.48 -2.76 13.33
C LEU A 392 8.42 -2.34 12.33
N TRP A 393 7.75 -1.24 12.64
CA TRP A 393 7.14 -0.36 11.66
C TRP A 393 7.85 0.98 11.72
N VAL A 394 8.25 1.52 10.58
CA VAL A 394 8.88 2.83 10.44
C VAL A 394 8.00 3.68 9.54
N GLY A 395 7.64 4.88 10.01
CA GLY A 395 6.77 5.79 9.27
C GLY A 395 7.41 6.34 7.99
N ALA A 396 6.58 6.82 7.08
CA ALA A 396 7.01 7.46 5.85
C ALA A 396 7.92 8.68 6.14
N CYS A 397 8.98 8.83 5.35
CA CYS A 397 9.97 9.90 5.41
C CYS A 397 10.72 10.01 6.76
N VAL A 398 10.71 8.97 7.59
CA VAL A 398 11.53 8.91 8.81
C VAL A 398 12.94 8.49 8.44
N THR A 399 13.92 9.34 8.77
CA THR A 399 15.34 9.02 8.65
C THR A 399 15.71 7.93 9.64
N HIS A 400 16.23 6.81 9.16
CA HIS A 400 16.59 5.64 9.96
C HIS A 400 17.72 4.82 9.31
N GLY A 401 18.23 3.80 9.99
CA GLY A 401 19.27 2.92 9.47
C GLY A 401 19.68 1.86 10.48
N PHE A 402 20.50 0.91 10.03
CA PHE A 402 20.93 -0.22 10.85
C PHE A 402 22.45 -0.34 10.90
N SER A 403 23.00 -0.55 12.10
CA SER A 403 24.40 -0.89 12.32
C SER A 403 24.55 -2.19 13.10
N GLY A 404 25.78 -2.63 13.34
CA GLY A 404 26.09 -3.91 13.95
C GLY A 404 26.19 -5.04 12.92
N GLN A 405 25.69 -6.21 13.29
CA GLN A 405 25.65 -7.39 12.44
C GLN A 405 24.34 -8.14 12.57
N GLY A 406 23.74 -8.46 11.43
CA GLY A 406 22.52 -9.22 11.35
C GLY A 406 21.88 -9.17 9.98
N ALA A 407 20.72 -9.79 9.87
CA ALA A 407 19.90 -9.79 8.66
C ALA A 407 18.47 -9.39 8.99
N LEU A 408 17.86 -8.67 8.07
CA LEU A 408 16.47 -8.24 8.16
C LEU A 408 15.75 -8.50 6.84
N ILE A 409 14.46 -8.81 6.94
CA ILE A 409 13.52 -8.63 5.84
C ILE A 409 12.98 -7.20 5.92
N LYS A 410 13.01 -6.48 4.80
CA LYS A 410 12.35 -5.19 4.60
C LYS A 410 11.14 -5.38 3.70
N MET A 411 9.97 -4.98 4.16
CA MET A 411 8.73 -4.98 3.36
C MET A 411 8.11 -3.58 3.36
N SER A 412 7.57 -3.17 2.22
CA SER A 412 6.85 -1.91 2.12
C SER A 412 5.67 -2.06 1.15
N GLY A 413 4.68 -1.19 1.36
CA GLY A 413 3.40 -1.20 0.68
C GLY A 413 2.95 0.19 0.29
N GLY A 414 1.71 0.31 -0.20
CA GLY A 414 1.11 1.56 -0.69
C GLY A 414 0.60 2.52 0.38
N GLU A 415 0.79 2.21 1.66
CA GLU A 415 0.49 3.17 2.74
C GLU A 415 1.54 4.30 2.72
N GLY A 416 1.21 5.52 3.13
CA GLY A 416 2.05 6.71 2.88
C GLY A 416 1.64 7.44 1.59
N TYR A 417 2.61 7.83 0.74
CA TYR A 417 2.28 8.32 -0.61
C TYR A 417 2.66 7.27 -1.67
N SER A 418 1.63 6.79 -2.36
CA SER A 418 1.62 5.70 -3.33
C SER A 418 2.16 6.14 -4.71
N TYR A 419 2.24 5.21 -5.66
CA TYR A 419 2.50 5.56 -7.06
C TYR A 419 1.41 6.48 -7.64
N LEU A 420 0.16 6.35 -7.19
CA LEU A 420 -0.94 7.23 -7.61
C LEU A 420 -0.74 8.66 -7.10
N ASP A 421 -0.28 8.81 -5.86
CA ASP A 421 0.03 10.13 -5.30
C ASP A 421 1.22 10.76 -6.05
N ARG A 422 2.25 9.97 -6.39
CA ARG A 422 3.37 10.44 -7.22
C ARG A 422 2.91 10.90 -8.60
N MET A 423 1.99 10.17 -9.22
CA MET A 423 1.38 10.56 -10.49
C MET A 423 0.69 11.92 -10.38
N GLU A 424 -0.15 12.12 -9.36
CA GLU A 424 -0.81 13.41 -9.13
C GLU A 424 0.18 14.55 -8.81
N MET A 425 1.22 14.27 -8.03
CA MET A 425 2.27 15.23 -7.71
C MET A 425 2.97 15.77 -8.97
N THR A 426 3.12 14.95 -10.01
CA THR A 426 3.68 15.40 -11.29
C THR A 426 2.75 16.28 -12.12
N ASN A 427 1.43 16.18 -11.89
CA ASN A 427 0.41 17.01 -12.53
C ASN A 427 0.12 18.29 -11.73
N THR A 428 0.60 18.37 -10.49
CA THR A 428 0.33 19.47 -9.57
C THR A 428 1.28 20.65 -9.79
N PHE A 429 0.73 21.86 -9.96
CA PHE A 429 1.51 23.09 -10.04
C PHE A 429 2.05 23.48 -8.65
N HIS A 430 3.35 23.79 -8.55
CA HIS A 430 4.05 24.08 -7.29
C HIS A 430 3.73 23.05 -6.18
N THR A 431 4.06 21.78 -6.43
CA THR A 431 3.76 20.65 -5.53
C THR A 431 4.20 20.89 -4.09
N ASP A 432 5.43 21.38 -3.85
CA ASP A 432 5.92 21.67 -2.48
C ASP A 432 5.05 22.72 -1.77
N ALA A 433 4.75 23.84 -2.42
CA ALA A 433 3.89 24.89 -1.89
C ALA A 433 2.48 24.35 -1.56
N THR A 434 1.92 23.57 -2.48
CA THR A 434 0.60 22.93 -2.33
C THR A 434 0.58 21.98 -1.13
N LEU A 435 1.62 21.17 -0.94
CA LEU A 435 1.72 20.25 0.21
C LEU A 435 1.92 21.02 1.53
N ARG A 436 2.76 22.07 1.56
CA ARG A 436 2.92 22.94 2.74
C ARG A 436 1.62 23.62 3.13
N ARG A 437 0.88 24.10 2.13
CA ARG A 437 -0.43 24.73 2.28
C ARG A 437 -1.48 23.73 2.77
N GLY A 438 -1.53 22.55 2.16
CA GLY A 438 -2.50 21.50 2.46
C GLY A 438 -2.31 20.89 3.85
N ARG A 439 -1.07 20.78 4.33
CA ARG A 439 -0.77 20.30 5.70
C ARG A 439 -1.37 21.24 6.75
N HIS A 440 -2.47 20.80 7.38
CA HIS A 440 -3.29 21.58 8.33
C HIS A 440 -4.01 22.81 7.73
N ASP A 441 -4.17 22.85 6.41
CA ASP A 441 -4.81 23.96 5.70
C ASP A 441 -4.31 25.36 6.14
N ARG A 442 -2.97 25.53 6.18
CA ARG A 442 -2.30 26.77 6.62
C ARG A 442 -2.75 27.98 5.79
N ILE A 443 -2.94 29.15 6.40
CA ILE A 443 -3.35 30.35 5.64
C ILE A 443 -2.20 30.78 4.68
N GLY A 444 -2.52 31.09 3.42
CA GLY A 444 -1.58 31.58 2.41
C GLY A 444 -1.53 30.73 1.14
N TRP A 445 -0.50 30.93 0.32
CA TRP A 445 -0.21 30.13 -0.89
C TRP A 445 0.83 29.02 -0.66
N GLY A 446 1.40 28.92 0.55
CA GLY A 446 2.47 27.96 0.87
C GLY A 446 3.89 28.50 0.66
N ASP A 447 4.07 29.51 -0.19
CA ASP A 447 5.35 30.18 -0.49
C ASP A 447 5.65 31.41 0.38
N GLN A 448 4.71 31.79 1.24
CA GLN A 448 4.86 32.92 2.16
C GLN A 448 5.44 32.40 3.49
N GLU A 449 6.40 33.12 4.08
CA GLU A 449 6.86 32.80 5.44
C GLU A 449 5.65 32.72 6.39
N PRO A 450 5.59 31.73 7.29
CA PRO A 450 4.51 31.65 8.26
C PRO A 450 4.51 32.95 9.07
N ALA A 451 3.39 33.68 9.05
CA ALA A 451 3.18 34.76 10.00
C ALA A 451 3.31 34.17 11.42
N GLY A 452 4.28 34.69 12.17
CA GLY A 452 4.68 34.19 13.49
C GLY A 452 3.63 34.29 14.57
#